data_AF-A0A914UGR2-F1
#
_entry.id   AF-A0A914UGR2-F1
#
_cell.length_a   1.000
_cell.length_b   1.000
_cell.length_c   1.000
_cell.angle_alpha   90.00
_cell.angle_beta   90.00
_cell.angle_gamma   90.00
#
_symmetry.space_group_name_H-M   'P 1'
#
loop_
_entity.id
_entity.type
_entity.pdbx_description
1 polymer ?
#
loop_
_entity_poly.entity_id
_entity_poly.type
_entity_poly.pdbx_seq_one_letter_code
_entity_poly.pdbx_strand_id
1 'polypeptide(L)'
;MGIYDVIDLTKKLHEKYSFTNGWLLNSLREKDEIFKNLYGYNGVKDITAYDVSDGKGFVSIVLRCTVFFVDIEETYATILKIPGSDSLVEASDKSDYGDSWLTEDMRQGLTEMHQFECDFYNEIAPLLDAPIPKVFKTEPWILDKFDGCVHMEDLTNRGKSLSYFDCINLTQIKSFVRHLAKMHKNILSAEQKLWKGKYLKGADCFGKFLSVLEGTYEPFLQKCKLESK
;
A
#
# COMPACT_ATOMS: atom_id res chain seq x y z
N MET A 1 29.58 24.69 -3.72
CA MET A 1 29.94 23.28 -3.91
C MET A 1 28.70 22.58 -4.45
N GLY A 2 28.78 21.91 -5.60
CA GLY A 2 27.63 21.16 -6.11
C GLY A 2 27.29 20.02 -5.14
N ILE A 3 26.01 19.81 -4.88
CA ILE A 3 25.55 18.62 -4.16
C ILE A 3 25.64 17.49 -5.18
N TYR A 4 26.54 16.54 -4.94
CA TYR A 4 26.69 15.37 -5.80
C TYR A 4 26.15 14.15 -5.06
N ASP A 5 25.13 13.54 -5.64
CA ASP A 5 24.70 12.21 -5.24
C ASP A 5 25.85 11.23 -5.49
N VAL A 6 26.22 10.45 -4.48
CA VAL A 6 27.30 9.43 -4.59
C VAL A 6 26.69 8.05 -4.87
N ILE A 7 25.45 8.02 -5.34
CA ILE A 7 24.67 6.80 -5.57
C ILE A 7 24.42 6.52 -7.05
N ASP A 8 24.27 5.24 -7.36
CA ASP A 8 23.74 4.81 -8.65
C ASP A 8 22.21 5.05 -8.69
N LEU A 9 21.77 6.00 -9.51
CA LEU A 9 20.36 6.34 -9.71
C LEU A 9 19.60 5.25 -10.50
N THR A 10 20.31 4.37 -11.20
CA THR A 10 19.72 3.28 -12.00
C THR A 10 19.55 1.99 -11.20
N LYS A 11 20.22 1.88 -10.04
CA LYS A 11 20.05 0.76 -9.12
C LYS A 11 18.57 0.58 -8.77
N LYS A 12 18.06 -0.64 -9.00
CA LYS A 12 16.70 -1.03 -8.65
C LYS A 12 16.53 -1.08 -7.12
N LEU A 13 15.35 -0.68 -6.66
CA LEU A 13 14.95 -0.81 -5.25
C LEU A 13 14.61 -2.27 -4.90
N HIS A 14 14.17 -3.04 -5.89
CA HIS A 14 13.87 -4.46 -5.77
C HIS A 14 14.08 -5.14 -7.12
N GLU A 15 14.63 -6.35 -7.13
CA GLU A 15 15.06 -7.04 -8.36
C GLU A 15 13.92 -7.25 -9.37
N LYS A 16 12.73 -7.60 -8.88
CA LYS A 16 11.55 -7.91 -9.70
C LYS A 16 10.92 -6.68 -10.36
N TYR A 17 10.97 -5.52 -9.72
CA TYR A 17 10.18 -4.36 -10.13
C TYR A 17 11.03 -3.34 -10.89
N SER A 18 10.35 -2.42 -11.57
CA SER A 18 10.96 -1.40 -12.42
C SER A 18 11.45 -0.14 -11.67
N PHE A 19 11.14 -0.01 -10.38
CA PHE A 19 11.48 1.18 -9.59
C PHE A 19 12.97 1.25 -9.21
N THR A 20 13.56 2.43 -9.37
CA THR A 20 14.98 2.70 -9.10
C THR A 20 15.17 3.77 -8.02
N ASN A 21 16.41 3.90 -7.54
CA ASN A 21 16.84 5.00 -6.69
C ASN A 21 16.45 6.38 -7.27
N GLY A 22 16.70 6.62 -8.55
CA GLY A 22 16.35 7.88 -9.20
C GLY A 22 14.85 8.15 -9.21
N TRP A 23 14.03 7.11 -9.43
CA TRP A 23 12.58 7.23 -9.37
C TRP A 23 12.11 7.64 -7.96
N LEU A 24 12.64 6.99 -6.91
CA LEU A 24 12.31 7.27 -5.51
C LEU A 24 12.67 8.70 -5.11
N LEU A 25 13.86 9.16 -5.50
CA LEU A 25 14.30 10.50 -5.15
C LEU A 25 13.45 11.57 -5.86
N ASN A 26 13.10 11.34 -7.12
CA ASN A 26 12.27 12.27 -7.89
C ASN A 26 10.86 12.39 -7.28
N SER A 27 10.24 11.29 -6.87
CA SER A 27 8.90 11.35 -6.25
C SER A 27 8.89 12.14 -4.93
N LEU A 28 9.98 12.12 -4.16
CA LEU A 28 10.12 12.91 -2.93
C LEU A 28 10.42 14.38 -3.20
N ARG A 29 11.35 14.66 -4.12
CA ARG A 29 11.75 16.03 -4.49
C ARG A 29 10.60 16.86 -5.03
N GLU A 30 9.54 16.27 -5.55
CA GLU A 30 8.38 17.02 -6.02
C GLU A 30 7.48 17.46 -4.85
N LYS A 31 7.22 16.58 -3.88
CA LYS A 31 6.12 16.75 -2.92
C LYS A 31 6.51 16.85 -1.45
N ASP A 32 7.78 16.65 -1.08
CA ASP A 32 8.17 16.62 0.33
C ASP A 32 9.21 17.65 0.75
N GLU A 33 8.77 18.67 1.50
CA GLU A 33 9.63 19.75 2.01
C GLU A 33 10.65 19.27 3.03
N ILE A 34 10.31 18.29 3.88
CA ILE A 34 11.25 17.73 4.86
C ILE A 34 12.40 17.06 4.11
N PHE A 35 12.07 16.19 3.16
CA PHE A 35 13.05 15.56 2.29
C PHE A 35 13.87 16.58 1.49
N LYS A 36 13.23 17.59 0.88
CA LYS A 36 13.93 18.66 0.14
C LYS A 36 14.94 19.38 1.00
N ASN A 37 14.61 19.64 2.27
CA ASN A 37 15.54 20.29 3.20
C ASN A 37 16.73 19.36 3.51
N LEU A 38 16.48 18.10 3.87
CA LEU A 38 17.55 17.14 4.14
C LEU A 38 18.47 16.96 2.92
N TYR A 39 17.89 16.77 1.75
CA TYR A 39 18.58 16.59 0.47
C TYR A 39 19.31 17.86 -0.01
N GLY A 40 18.69 19.04 0.16
CA GLY A 40 19.21 20.32 -0.31
C GLY A 40 20.46 20.79 0.43
N TYR A 41 20.77 20.19 1.58
CA TYR A 41 22.02 20.44 2.31
C TYR A 41 22.98 19.25 2.24
N ASN A 42 22.48 18.05 1.97
CA ASN A 42 23.24 16.81 2.06
C ASN A 42 22.92 15.92 0.86
N GLY A 43 23.92 15.61 0.04
CA GLY A 43 23.75 14.64 -1.04
C GLY A 43 23.32 13.27 -0.50
N VAL A 44 22.82 12.39 -1.37
CA VAL A 44 22.47 11.03 -0.97
C VAL A 44 23.72 10.14 -0.99
N LYS A 45 23.93 9.41 0.10
CA LYS A 45 25.02 8.45 0.30
C LYS A 45 24.62 7.04 -0.11
N ASP A 46 23.44 6.60 0.29
CA ASP A 46 22.91 5.28 -0.04
C ASP A 46 21.38 5.25 0.09
N ILE A 47 20.77 4.27 -0.55
CA ILE A 47 19.35 3.93 -0.40
C ILE A 47 19.26 2.43 -0.18
N THR A 48 18.58 2.06 0.90
CA THR A 48 18.19 0.68 1.16
C THR A 48 16.70 0.52 0.98
N ALA A 49 16.27 -0.63 0.49
CA ALA A 49 14.87 -1.00 0.39
C ALA A 49 14.75 -2.46 0.83
N TYR A 50 13.84 -2.74 1.75
CA TYR A 50 13.56 -4.10 2.20
C TYR A 50 12.07 -4.33 2.31
N ASP A 51 11.64 -5.55 2.02
CA ASP A 51 10.25 -5.95 2.14
C ASP A 51 9.84 -6.02 3.61
N VAL A 52 8.79 -5.27 3.97
CA VAL A 52 8.14 -5.26 5.28
C VAL A 52 6.76 -5.92 5.25
N SER A 53 6.38 -6.53 4.12
CA SER A 53 5.12 -7.28 3.99
C SER A 53 5.08 -8.47 4.96
N ASP A 54 6.24 -9.04 5.33
CA ASP A 54 6.37 -10.17 6.26
C ASP A 54 5.44 -11.35 5.87
N GLY A 55 5.24 -11.58 4.57
CA GLY A 55 4.34 -12.60 4.03
C GLY A 55 2.84 -12.32 4.22
N LYS A 56 2.47 -11.16 4.75
CA LYS A 56 1.06 -10.73 4.99
C LYS A 56 0.47 -9.97 3.81
N GLY A 57 1.30 -9.59 2.83
CA GLY A 57 0.90 -8.92 1.60
C GLY A 57 0.43 -9.93 0.55
N PHE A 58 -0.86 -10.27 0.54
CA PHE A 58 -1.41 -11.22 -0.43
C PHE A 58 -1.42 -10.69 -1.87
N VAL A 59 -1.61 -9.37 -2.04
CA VAL A 59 -1.81 -8.71 -3.35
C VAL A 59 -0.86 -7.54 -3.58
N SER A 60 0.17 -7.40 -2.74
CA SER A 60 1.16 -6.33 -2.84
C SER A 60 2.40 -6.69 -2.04
N ILE A 61 3.56 -6.26 -2.52
CA ILE A 61 4.77 -6.13 -1.70
C ILE A 61 4.79 -4.73 -1.09
N VAL A 62 5.37 -4.59 0.10
CA VAL A 62 5.51 -3.30 0.76
C VAL A 62 6.97 -3.10 1.09
N LEU A 63 7.66 -2.25 0.35
CA LEU A 63 9.06 -1.94 0.57
C LEU A 63 9.18 -0.76 1.52
N ARG A 64 9.99 -0.89 2.57
CA ARG A 64 10.46 0.24 3.35
C ARG A 64 11.77 0.75 2.76
N CYS A 65 11.73 1.95 2.19
CA CYS A 65 12.87 2.60 1.57
C CYS A 65 13.48 3.60 2.55
N THR A 66 14.77 3.44 2.88
CA THR A 66 15.52 4.34 3.77
C THR A 66 16.63 5.03 3.00
N VAL A 67 16.59 6.37 3.00
CA VAL A 67 17.61 7.23 2.38
C VAL A 67 18.62 7.65 3.44
N PHE A 68 19.90 7.43 3.15
CA PHE A 68 21.04 7.85 3.94
C PHE A 68 21.74 9.03 3.26
N PHE A 69 22.09 10.05 4.01
CA PHE A 69 22.73 11.25 3.51
C PHE A 69 24.25 11.25 3.79
N VAL A 70 25.03 12.04 3.03
CA VAL A 70 26.51 12.00 3.08
C VAL A 70 27.07 12.51 4.42
N ASP A 71 26.52 13.59 4.96
CA ASP A 71 27.13 14.35 6.07
C ASP A 71 26.27 14.41 7.34
N ILE A 72 25.17 13.66 7.41
CA ILE A 72 24.29 13.60 8.58
C ILE A 72 23.91 12.16 8.91
N GLU A 73 23.71 11.89 10.20
CA GLU A 73 23.24 10.58 10.68
C GLU A 73 21.73 10.39 10.52
N GLU A 74 20.97 11.49 10.39
CA GLU A 74 19.54 11.43 10.17
C GLU A 74 19.23 10.71 8.85
N THR A 75 18.22 9.84 8.89
CA THR A 75 17.76 9.07 7.73
C THR A 75 16.32 9.45 7.42
N TYR A 76 15.95 9.26 6.17
CA TYR A 76 14.58 9.53 5.73
C TYR A 76 13.93 8.25 5.21
N ALA A 77 12.90 7.76 5.91
CA ALA A 77 12.23 6.51 5.61
C ALA A 77 10.85 6.76 4.97
N THR A 78 10.54 5.95 3.95
CA THR A 78 9.26 5.97 3.22
C THR A 78 8.80 4.56 2.88
N ILE A 79 7.54 4.43 2.47
CA ILE A 79 6.93 3.17 2.07
C ILE A 79 6.60 3.21 0.58
N LEU A 80 7.10 2.22 -0.16
CA LEU A 80 6.71 1.95 -1.53
C LEU A 80 5.89 0.66 -1.58
N LYS A 81 4.57 0.80 -1.68
CA LYS A 81 3.67 -0.33 -1.91
C LYS A 81 3.56 -0.57 -3.40
N ILE A 82 3.82 -1.80 -3.84
CA ILE A 82 3.75 -2.20 -5.25
C ILE A 82 2.70 -3.30 -5.33
N PRO A 83 1.64 -3.15 -6.14
CA PRO A 83 0.66 -4.19 -6.32
C PRO A 83 1.30 -5.38 -7.03
N GLY A 84 0.78 -6.57 -6.78
CA GLY A 84 1.35 -7.77 -7.36
C GLY A 84 0.39 -8.94 -7.25
N SER A 85 0.68 -9.97 -8.03
CA SER A 85 -0.06 -11.24 -7.98
C SER A 85 0.84 -12.43 -7.69
N ASP A 86 2.14 -12.22 -7.49
CA ASP A 86 3.14 -13.28 -7.25
C ASP A 86 2.70 -14.26 -6.16
N SER A 87 2.25 -13.76 -5.00
CA SER A 87 1.80 -14.61 -3.90
C SER A 87 0.51 -15.37 -4.21
N LEU A 88 -0.36 -14.84 -5.09
CA LEU A 88 -1.56 -15.53 -5.55
C LEU A 88 -1.23 -16.58 -6.60
N VAL A 89 -0.28 -16.31 -7.50
CA VAL A 89 0.26 -17.28 -8.47
C VAL A 89 0.86 -18.46 -7.70
N GLU A 90 1.74 -18.18 -6.73
CA GLU A 90 2.35 -19.22 -5.91
C GLU A 90 1.33 -20.04 -5.11
N ALA A 91 0.29 -19.40 -4.58
CA ALA A 91 -0.79 -20.08 -3.86
C ALA A 91 -1.67 -20.92 -4.81
N SER A 92 -1.87 -20.45 -6.04
CA SER A 92 -2.59 -21.15 -7.09
C SER A 92 -1.85 -22.39 -7.58
N ASP A 93 -0.56 -22.28 -7.83
CA ASP A 93 0.30 -23.39 -8.28
C ASP A 93 0.43 -24.50 -7.23
N LYS A 94 0.25 -24.16 -5.94
CA LYS A 94 0.26 -25.11 -4.81
C LYS A 94 -1.11 -25.72 -4.51
N SER A 95 -2.17 -25.30 -5.20
CA SER A 95 -3.50 -25.84 -4.96
C SER A 95 -3.70 -27.18 -5.69
N ASP A 96 -4.35 -28.14 -5.02
CA ASP A 96 -4.66 -29.46 -5.59
C ASP A 96 -5.72 -29.41 -6.72
N TYR A 97 -6.23 -28.21 -7.01
CA TYR A 97 -7.14 -27.95 -8.12
C TYR A 97 -6.30 -27.69 -9.36
N GLY A 98 -6.19 -28.67 -10.25
CA GLY A 98 -5.25 -28.71 -11.39
C GLY A 98 -5.35 -27.61 -12.47
N ASP A 99 -6.01 -26.49 -12.21
CA ASP A 99 -6.02 -25.28 -13.05
C ASP A 99 -5.77 -24.03 -12.18
N SER A 100 -5.00 -23.07 -12.70
CA SER A 100 -4.75 -21.81 -11.99
C SER A 100 -6.05 -21.06 -11.77
N TRP A 101 -6.43 -20.82 -10.50
CA TRP A 101 -7.63 -20.05 -10.19
C TRP A 101 -7.43 -18.55 -10.44
N LEU A 102 -6.19 -18.09 -10.68
CA LEU A 102 -5.87 -16.72 -11.05
C LEU A 102 -6.21 -16.43 -12.52
N THR A 103 -7.51 -16.33 -12.80
CA THR A 103 -8.03 -15.98 -14.12
C THR A 103 -7.66 -14.55 -14.54
N GLU A 104 -7.71 -14.26 -15.84
CA GLU A 104 -7.48 -12.90 -16.36
C GLU A 104 -8.48 -11.88 -15.77
N ASP A 105 -9.73 -12.29 -15.53
CA ASP A 105 -10.71 -11.45 -14.84
C ASP A 105 -10.30 -11.13 -13.40
N MET A 106 -9.62 -12.04 -12.70
CA MET A 106 -9.08 -11.76 -11.37
C MET A 106 -7.87 -10.83 -11.45
N ARG A 107 -6.96 -11.01 -12.41
CA ARG A 107 -5.84 -10.09 -12.63
C ARG A 107 -6.34 -8.66 -12.91
N GLN A 108 -7.38 -8.54 -13.75
CA GLN A 108 -8.04 -7.26 -14.01
C GLN A 108 -8.75 -6.69 -12.77
N GLY A 109 -9.35 -7.55 -11.94
CA GLY A 109 -9.92 -7.14 -10.66
C GLY A 109 -8.87 -6.54 -9.72
N LEU A 110 -7.69 -7.15 -9.63
CA LEU A 110 -6.58 -6.65 -8.81
C LEU A 110 -6.05 -5.30 -9.32
N THR A 111 -5.97 -5.10 -10.63
CA THR A 111 -5.57 -3.81 -11.20
C THR A 111 -6.61 -2.73 -10.90
N GLU A 112 -7.91 -3.04 -10.98
CA GLU A 112 -8.98 -2.12 -10.57
C GLU A 112 -8.94 -1.80 -9.08
N MET A 113 -8.62 -2.76 -8.21
CA MET A 113 -8.45 -2.51 -6.78
C MET A 113 -7.27 -1.57 -6.48
N HIS A 114 -6.14 -1.75 -7.16
CA HIS A 114 -5.01 -0.83 -7.06
C HIS A 114 -5.35 0.55 -7.62
N GLN A 115 -6.07 0.61 -8.74
CA GLN A 115 -6.53 1.89 -9.30
C GLN A 115 -7.47 2.61 -8.33
N PHE A 116 -8.36 1.88 -7.67
CA PHE A 116 -9.21 2.44 -6.62
C PHE A 116 -8.39 3.02 -5.46
N GLU A 117 -7.32 2.34 -5.04
CA GLU A 117 -6.41 2.86 -4.02
C GLU A 117 -5.70 4.15 -4.47
N CYS A 118 -5.20 4.20 -5.72
CA CYS A 118 -4.62 5.41 -6.29
C CYS A 118 -5.63 6.58 -6.32
N ASP A 119 -6.85 6.32 -6.80
CA ASP A 119 -7.89 7.34 -6.90
C ASP A 119 -8.40 7.78 -5.53
N PHE A 120 -8.43 6.87 -4.55
CA PHE A 120 -8.69 7.23 -3.16
C PHE A 120 -7.68 8.27 -2.67
N TYR A 121 -6.38 8.02 -2.83
CA TYR A 121 -5.36 8.95 -2.35
C TYR A 121 -5.31 10.27 -3.12
N ASN A 122 -5.62 10.26 -4.42
CA ASN A 122 -5.57 11.47 -5.25
C ASN A 122 -6.84 12.32 -5.16
N GLU A 123 -8.02 11.71 -5.09
CA GLU A 123 -9.30 12.40 -5.21
C GLU A 123 -10.08 12.47 -3.90
N ILE A 124 -10.00 11.43 -3.06
CA ILE A 124 -10.84 11.30 -1.86
C ILE A 124 -10.10 11.74 -0.60
N ALA A 125 -8.88 11.25 -0.37
CA ALA A 125 -8.09 11.55 0.81
C ALA A 125 -7.90 13.05 1.07
N PRO A 126 -7.71 13.93 0.05
CA PRO A 126 -7.63 15.37 0.28
C PRO A 126 -8.92 16.00 0.84
N LEU A 127 -10.06 15.32 0.68
CA LEU A 127 -11.35 15.74 1.22
C LEU A 127 -11.56 15.26 2.66
N LEU A 128 -10.68 14.40 3.18
CA LEU A 128 -10.84 13.78 4.49
C LEU A 128 -10.11 14.58 5.57
N ASP A 129 -10.82 14.86 6.66
CA ASP A 129 -10.25 15.35 7.91
C ASP A 129 -9.92 14.15 8.82
N ALA A 130 -8.94 13.36 8.37
CA ALA A 130 -8.48 12.13 9.01
C ALA A 130 -6.95 12.01 8.93
N PRO A 131 -6.31 11.31 9.89
CA PRO A 131 -4.88 11.06 9.86
C PRO A 131 -4.56 10.00 8.79
N ILE A 132 -4.26 10.46 7.58
CA ILE A 132 -3.87 9.64 6.42
C ILE A 132 -2.37 9.87 6.17
N PRO A 133 -1.58 8.84 5.79
CA PRO A 133 -0.19 9.05 5.42
C PRO A 133 -0.10 10.05 4.27
N LYS A 134 0.94 10.89 4.30
CA LYS A 134 1.26 11.71 3.13
C LYS A 134 1.62 10.80 1.96
N VAL A 135 0.98 11.01 0.82
CA VAL A 135 1.28 10.27 -0.42
C VAL A 135 2.11 11.16 -1.34
N PHE A 136 3.32 10.70 -1.67
CA PHE A 136 4.25 11.38 -2.55
C PHE A 136 3.89 11.12 -4.01
N LYS A 137 3.57 9.87 -4.35
CA LYS A 137 3.26 9.50 -5.73
C LYS A 137 2.40 8.25 -5.80
N THR A 138 1.54 8.19 -6.79
CA THR A 138 0.75 7.01 -7.15
C THR A 138 0.94 6.77 -8.63
N GLU A 139 1.04 5.51 -9.04
CA GLU A 139 1.07 5.13 -10.45
C GLU A 139 0.11 3.96 -10.68
N PRO A 140 -0.68 3.98 -11.78
CA PRO A 140 -1.60 2.90 -12.10
C PRO A 140 -0.83 1.61 -12.40
N TRP A 141 -1.44 0.46 -12.09
CA TRP A 141 -0.90 -0.84 -12.48
C TRP A 141 -1.43 -1.21 -13.86
N ILE A 142 -0.54 -1.31 -14.84
CA ILE A 142 -0.87 -1.72 -16.20
C ILE A 142 -0.28 -3.11 -16.42
N LEU A 143 -1.16 -4.12 -16.54
CA LEU A 143 -0.77 -5.52 -16.72
C LEU A 143 0.30 -5.66 -17.82
N ASP A 144 1.36 -6.39 -17.47
CA ASP A 144 2.48 -6.74 -18.33
C ASP A 144 3.24 -5.54 -18.95
N LYS A 145 3.00 -4.32 -18.46
CA LYS A 145 3.64 -3.08 -18.96
C LYS A 145 4.28 -2.23 -17.87
N PHE A 146 3.62 -2.05 -16.73
CA PHE A 146 4.10 -1.17 -15.68
C PHE A 146 3.54 -1.59 -14.32
N ASP A 147 4.42 -1.78 -13.33
CA ASP A 147 4.11 -2.43 -12.04
C ASP A 147 3.09 -1.67 -11.17
N GLY A 148 2.90 -0.37 -11.38
CA GLY A 148 2.07 0.47 -10.50
C GLY A 148 2.68 0.65 -9.11
N CYS A 149 2.26 1.68 -8.37
CA CYS A 149 2.68 1.83 -6.97
C CYS A 149 1.86 2.86 -6.20
N VAL A 150 1.99 2.84 -4.87
CA VAL A 150 1.70 3.95 -3.98
C VAL A 150 2.96 4.20 -3.14
N HIS A 151 3.57 5.37 -3.30
CA HIS A 151 4.72 5.85 -2.53
C HIS A 151 4.26 6.87 -1.48
N MET A 152 4.46 6.54 -0.21
CA MET A 152 3.87 7.26 0.91
C MET A 152 4.79 7.33 2.14
N GLU A 153 4.38 8.14 3.10
CA GLU A 153 5.03 8.32 4.40
C GLU A 153 5.18 6.98 5.16
N ASP A 154 6.32 6.80 5.82
CA ASP A 154 6.51 5.71 6.77
C ASP A 154 5.87 6.03 8.13
N LEU A 155 4.83 5.27 8.48
CA LEU A 155 4.11 5.42 9.75
C LEU A 155 4.66 4.53 10.88
N THR A 156 5.72 3.75 10.67
CA THR A 156 6.21 2.74 11.62
C THR A 156 6.40 3.27 13.05
N ASN A 157 6.83 4.52 13.20
CA ASN A 157 7.09 5.12 14.52
C ASN A 157 5.86 5.74 15.18
N ARG A 158 4.73 5.84 14.48
CA ARG A 158 3.52 6.53 14.95
C ARG A 158 2.21 5.81 14.66
N GLY A 159 2.28 4.64 14.04
CA GLY A 159 1.16 3.79 13.66
C GLY A 159 1.45 2.33 13.96
N LYS A 160 0.39 1.54 14.08
CA LYS A 160 0.48 0.10 14.28
C LYS A 160 -0.63 -0.60 13.48
N SER A 161 -0.27 -1.67 12.79
CA SER A 161 -1.26 -2.59 12.23
C SER A 161 -1.83 -3.45 13.36
N LEU A 162 -3.16 -3.52 13.43
CA LEU A 162 -3.85 -4.33 14.43
C LEU A 162 -4.22 -5.67 13.80
N SER A 163 -3.93 -6.76 14.51
CA SER A 163 -4.48 -8.08 14.20
C SER A 163 -5.99 -8.08 14.45
N TYR A 164 -6.71 -8.97 13.77
CA TYR A 164 -8.15 -9.17 13.98
C TYR A 164 -8.48 -9.52 15.45
N PHE A 165 -7.54 -10.15 16.15
CA PHE A 165 -7.69 -10.56 17.55
C PHE A 165 -7.23 -9.49 18.55
N ASP A 166 -6.66 -8.38 18.08
CA ASP A 166 -6.18 -7.33 18.96
C ASP A 166 -7.36 -6.51 19.51
N CYS A 167 -7.36 -6.30 20.82
CA CYS A 167 -8.32 -5.41 21.46
C CYS A 167 -7.83 -3.95 21.39
N ILE A 168 -8.76 -3.03 21.21
CA ILE A 168 -8.53 -1.59 21.30
C ILE A 168 -9.28 -0.98 22.49
N ASN A 169 -8.71 0.06 23.09
CA ASN A 169 -9.34 0.74 24.22
C ASN A 169 -10.46 1.69 23.76
N LEU A 170 -11.28 2.13 24.70
CA LEU A 170 -12.42 3.01 24.42
C LEU A 170 -12.01 4.33 23.72
N THR A 171 -10.83 4.87 24.03
CA THR A 171 -10.32 6.08 23.40
C THR A 171 -10.03 5.86 21.91
N GLN A 172 -9.40 4.73 21.58
CA GLN A 172 -9.16 4.31 20.19
C GLN A 172 -10.46 4.07 19.44
N ILE A 173 -11.45 3.39 20.05
CA ILE A 173 -12.78 3.18 19.45
C ILE A 173 -13.45 4.52 19.15
N LYS A 174 -13.48 5.45 20.11
CA LYS A 174 -14.08 6.79 19.92
C LYS A 174 -13.38 7.58 18.80
N SER A 175 -12.05 7.46 18.71
CA SER A 175 -11.28 8.10 17.65
C SER A 175 -11.59 7.48 16.27
N PHE A 176 -11.60 6.15 16.18
CA PHE A 176 -11.94 5.42 14.96
C PHE A 176 -13.35 5.76 14.46
N VAL A 177 -14.36 5.66 15.32
CA VAL A 177 -15.75 5.99 14.98
C VAL A 177 -15.89 7.43 14.50
N ARG A 178 -15.17 8.38 15.12
CA ARG A 178 -15.16 9.78 14.68
C ARG A 178 -14.60 9.94 13.27
N HIS A 179 -13.44 9.33 12.98
CA HIS A 179 -12.84 9.40 11.64
C HIS A 179 -13.72 8.69 10.60
N LEU A 180 -14.29 7.54 10.94
CA LEU A 180 -15.21 6.81 10.07
C LEU A 180 -16.47 7.62 9.74
N ALA A 181 -17.07 8.28 10.74
CA ALA A 181 -18.23 9.14 10.53
C ALA A 181 -17.90 10.34 9.63
N LYS A 182 -16.73 10.97 9.81
CA LYS A 182 -16.25 12.04 8.92
C LYS A 182 -16.01 11.53 7.51
N MET A 183 -15.39 10.37 7.36
CA MET A 183 -15.15 9.75 6.07
C MET A 183 -16.45 9.48 5.32
N HIS A 184 -17.44 8.85 5.98
CA HIS A 184 -18.76 8.64 5.39
C HIS A 184 -19.44 9.95 5.00
N LYS A 185 -19.43 10.95 5.89
CA LYS A 185 -19.99 12.28 5.58
C LYS A 185 -19.36 12.88 4.33
N ASN A 186 -18.03 12.87 4.24
CA ASN A 186 -17.31 13.51 3.15
C ASN A 186 -17.52 12.76 1.83
N ILE A 187 -17.45 11.42 1.83
CA ILE A 187 -17.70 10.61 0.63
C ILE A 187 -19.13 10.76 0.13
N LEU A 188 -20.12 10.71 1.03
CA LEU A 188 -21.54 10.86 0.67
C LEU A 188 -21.90 12.28 0.19
N SER A 189 -21.10 13.27 0.58
CA SER A 189 -21.26 14.66 0.14
C SER A 189 -20.42 15.01 -1.09
N ALA A 190 -19.48 14.15 -1.48
CA ALA A 190 -18.63 14.37 -2.64
C ALA A 190 -19.38 14.07 -3.95
N GLU A 191 -18.84 14.54 -5.07
CA GLU A 191 -19.46 14.30 -6.37
C GLU A 191 -19.55 12.79 -6.66
N GLN A 192 -20.74 12.30 -6.98
CA GLN A 192 -20.98 10.87 -7.22
C GLN A 192 -20.05 10.29 -8.30
N LYS A 193 -19.61 11.10 -9.27
CA LYS A 193 -18.70 10.69 -10.34
C LYS A 193 -17.34 10.18 -9.83
N LEU A 194 -16.97 10.50 -8.58
CA LEU A 194 -15.70 10.05 -8.00
C LEU A 194 -15.71 8.55 -7.71
N TRP A 195 -16.86 7.98 -7.32
CA TRP A 195 -16.94 6.59 -6.85
C TRP A 195 -18.07 5.75 -7.47
N LYS A 196 -19.16 6.37 -7.92
CA LYS A 196 -20.35 5.64 -8.38
C LYS A 196 -20.13 5.02 -9.75
N GLY A 197 -20.31 3.70 -9.84
CA GLY A 197 -20.21 2.95 -11.10
C GLY A 197 -18.78 2.67 -11.58
N LYS A 198 -17.76 3.02 -10.77
CA LYS A 198 -16.36 2.66 -11.03
C LYS A 198 -15.98 1.35 -10.32
N TYR A 199 -14.93 0.68 -10.79
CA TYR A 199 -14.27 -0.49 -10.18
C TYR A 199 -15.18 -1.70 -9.91
N LEU A 200 -16.15 -1.95 -10.80
CA LEU A 200 -17.10 -3.04 -10.62
C LEU A 200 -16.41 -4.41 -10.58
N LYS A 201 -15.37 -4.64 -11.40
CA LYS A 201 -14.63 -5.91 -11.35
C LYS A 201 -13.74 -5.98 -10.13
N GLY A 202 -13.21 -4.85 -9.66
CA GLY A 202 -12.51 -4.76 -8.38
C GLY A 202 -13.41 -5.18 -7.21
N ALA A 203 -14.66 -4.71 -7.19
CA ALA A 203 -15.65 -5.11 -6.18
C ALA A 203 -16.00 -6.60 -6.26
N ASP A 204 -16.24 -7.12 -7.47
CA ASP A 204 -16.50 -8.55 -7.69
C ASP A 204 -15.30 -9.42 -7.29
N CYS A 205 -14.08 -8.99 -7.62
CA CYS A 205 -12.83 -9.65 -7.26
C CYS A 205 -12.65 -9.69 -5.74
N PHE A 206 -12.90 -8.57 -5.06
CA PHE A 206 -12.86 -8.53 -3.60
C PHE A 206 -13.93 -9.44 -2.97
N GLY A 207 -15.14 -9.49 -3.54
CA GLY A 207 -16.19 -10.40 -3.11
C GLY A 207 -15.78 -11.88 -3.23
N LYS A 208 -15.15 -12.26 -4.35
CA LYS A 208 -14.57 -13.61 -4.53
C LYS A 208 -13.42 -13.90 -3.58
N PHE A 209 -12.58 -12.91 -3.30
CA PHE A 209 -11.49 -13.04 -2.33
C PHE A 209 -12.03 -13.26 -0.91
N LEU A 210 -13.05 -12.50 -0.52
CA LEU A 210 -13.72 -12.66 0.77
C LEU A 210 -14.40 -14.02 0.90
N SER A 211 -15.06 -14.54 -0.14
CA SER A 211 -15.70 -15.85 -0.05
C SER A 211 -14.67 -16.99 0.14
N VAL A 212 -13.48 -16.87 -0.44
CA VAL A 212 -12.36 -17.79 -0.18
C VAL A 212 -11.89 -17.66 1.27
N LEU A 213 -11.75 -16.44 1.79
CA LEU A 213 -11.36 -16.20 3.18
C LEU A 213 -12.42 -16.71 4.17
N GLU A 214 -13.70 -16.46 3.95
CA GLU A 214 -14.81 -16.94 4.78
C GLU A 214 -14.81 -18.47 4.87
N GLY A 215 -14.60 -19.17 3.76
CA GLY A 215 -14.41 -20.62 3.77
C GLY A 215 -13.21 -21.08 4.61
N THR A 216 -12.17 -20.25 4.71
CA THR A 216 -10.97 -20.51 5.51
C THR A 216 -11.22 -20.29 7.02
N TYR A 217 -12.11 -19.36 7.39
CA TYR A 217 -12.44 -19.05 8.78
C TYR A 217 -13.62 -19.85 9.35
N GLU A 218 -14.41 -20.53 8.51
CA GLU A 218 -15.54 -21.36 8.96
C GLU A 218 -15.14 -22.37 10.05
N PRO A 219 -14.00 -23.08 9.99
CA PRO A 219 -13.56 -23.97 11.07
C PRO A 219 -13.29 -23.23 12.40
N PHE A 220 -12.76 -22.01 12.34
CA PHE A 220 -12.53 -21.18 13.52
C PHE A 220 -13.85 -20.67 14.13
N LEU A 221 -14.77 -20.18 13.29
CA LEU A 221 -16.09 -19.73 13.73
C LEU A 221 -16.93 -20.87 14.33
N GLN A 222 -16.83 -22.08 13.76
CA GLN A 222 -17.42 -23.30 14.31
C GLN A 222 -16.86 -23.62 15.70
N LYS A 223 -15.54 -23.50 15.89
CA LYS A 223 -14.88 -23.71 17.18
C LYS A 223 -15.34 -22.69 18.24
N CYS A 224 -15.41 -21.40 17.90
CA CYS A 224 -15.93 -20.38 18.82
C CYS A 224 -17.40 -20.59 19.20
N LYS A 225 -18.23 -21.14 18.30
CA LYS A 225 -19.63 -21.51 18.59
C LYS A 225 -19.75 -22.74 19.51
N LEU A 226 -18.77 -23.63 19.50
CA LEU A 226 -18.73 -24.82 20.36
C LEU A 226 -18.21 -24.49 21.77
N GLU A 227 -17.31 -23.53 21.91
CA GLU A 227 -16.75 -23.08 23.20
C GLU A 227 -17.62 -22.04 23.94
N SER A 228 -18.72 -21.59 23.33
CA SER A 228 -19.70 -20.67 23.91
C SER A 228 -20.98 -21.36 24.43
N LYS A 229 -20.97 -22.69 24.50
CA LYS A 229 -21.98 -23.51 25.19
C LYS A 229 -21.39 -24.13 26.46
#